data_AF-A0A517VQI3-F1
#
_entry.id   AF-A0A517VQI3-F1
#
_cell.length_a   1.000
_cell.length_b   1.000
_cell.length_c   1.000
_cell.angle_alpha   90.00
_cell.angle_beta   90.00
_cell.angle_gamma   90.00
#
_symmetry.space_group_name_H-M   'P 1'
#
loop_
_entity.id
_entity.type
_entity.pdbx_description
1 polymer ?
#
loop_
_entity_poly.entity_id
_entity_poly.type
_entity_poly.pdbx_seq_one_letter_code
_entity_poly.pdbx_strand_id
1 'polypeptide(L)'
;MSSDLESAFRVLLKLVVQEVVDELQSRRQFINHMNSEQGSGSDDRLLLRAKEVAERLAISERHLHKMTTEGAIPCVRIGQSVRYRVETVKDWLREAESTETPQTKQQVSKKKKSIITKQPKITRKAKQKKVVEQKAAMPTQSETVEKQKNVQAKKRRPNRAEPESEQERPNPFRLLLKEIGVDREKLGPLTNEELIQIADVDLPTFHGWMYKGHEMPEEALEKLRKHFSIGE
;
A
#
# COMPACT_ATOMS: atom_id res chain seq x y z
N MET A 1 -61.82 11.61 4.05
CA MET A 1 -61.75 10.23 3.53
C MET A 1 -60.36 9.89 2.99
N SER A 2 -59.68 10.76 2.24
CA SER A 2 -58.34 10.47 1.69
C SER A 2 -57.20 10.45 2.75
N SER A 3 -57.34 11.21 3.84
CA SER A 3 -56.33 11.31 4.91
C SER A 3 -56.07 10.01 5.66
N ASP A 4 -57.12 9.22 5.89
CA ASP A 4 -57.02 8.00 6.70
C ASP A 4 -56.31 6.89 5.94
N LEU A 5 -56.55 6.82 4.62
CA LEU A 5 -55.86 5.90 3.72
C LEU A 5 -54.37 6.22 3.60
N GLU A 6 -54.01 7.50 3.48
CA GLU A 6 -52.61 7.94 3.45
C GLU A 6 -51.88 7.62 4.77
N SER A 7 -52.56 7.80 5.90
CA SER A 7 -52.03 7.45 7.22
C SER A 7 -51.76 5.95 7.33
N ALA A 8 -52.73 5.11 6.93
CA ALA A 8 -52.57 3.66 6.93
C ALA A 8 -51.41 3.20 6.04
N PHE A 9 -51.26 3.79 4.85
CA PHE A 9 -50.16 3.47 3.94
C PHE A 9 -48.79 3.85 4.54
N ARG A 10 -48.67 5.01 5.19
CA ARG A 10 -47.43 5.43 5.86
C ARG A 10 -47.02 4.48 6.98
N VAL A 11 -47.98 3.96 7.75
CA VAL A 11 -47.72 2.98 8.80
C VAL A 11 -47.22 1.67 8.19
N LEU A 12 -47.87 1.18 7.14
CA LEU A 12 -47.44 -0.03 6.43
C LEU A 12 -46.03 0.12 5.85
N LEU A 13 -45.75 1.25 5.18
CA LEU A 13 -44.43 1.51 4.59
C LEU A 13 -43.33 1.55 5.66
N LYS A 14 -43.59 2.15 6.83
CA LYS A 14 -42.65 2.17 7.94
C LYS A 14 -42.31 0.77 8.44
N LEU A 15 -43.31 -0.10 8.59
CA LEU A 15 -43.10 -1.48 9.01
C LEU A 15 -42.22 -2.25 8.01
N VAL A 16 -42.54 -2.14 6.71
CA VAL A 16 -41.76 -2.79 5.65
C VAL A 16 -40.32 -2.28 5.62
N VAL A 17 -40.12 -0.96 5.70
CA VAL A 17 -38.77 -0.37 5.73
C VAL A 17 -37.99 -0.84 6.95
N GLN A 18 -38.63 -0.90 8.12
CA GLN A 18 -37.98 -1.34 9.35
C GLN A 18 -37.55 -2.81 9.28
N GLU A 19 -38.40 -3.69 8.74
CA GLU A 19 -38.08 -5.10 8.55
C GLU A 19 -36.93 -5.32 7.58
N VAL A 20 -36.91 -4.59 6.46
CA VAL A 20 -35.79 -4.64 5.50
C VAL A 20 -34.49 -4.13 6.13
N VAL A 21 -34.55 -3.07 6.93
CA VAL A 21 -33.37 -2.55 7.65
C VAL A 21 -32.85 -3.57 8.66
N ASP A 22 -33.73 -4.21 9.43
CA ASP A 22 -33.36 -5.24 10.40
C ASP A 22 -32.78 -6.49 9.72
N GLU A 23 -33.32 -6.89 8.57
CA GLU A 23 -32.77 -7.99 7.75
C GLU A 23 -31.36 -7.64 7.24
N LEU A 24 -31.15 -6.43 6.74
CA LEU A 24 -29.84 -5.99 6.25
C LEU A 24 -28.81 -5.90 7.38
N GLN A 25 -29.21 -5.41 8.56
CA GLN A 25 -28.33 -5.39 9.74
C GLN A 25 -27.97 -6.81 10.19
N SER A 26 -28.94 -7.73 10.22
CA SER A 26 -28.73 -9.13 10.56
C SER A 26 -27.79 -9.83 9.57
N ARG A 27 -27.97 -9.60 8.25
CA ARG A 27 -27.07 -10.11 7.20
C ARG A 27 -25.64 -9.58 7.38
N ARG A 28 -25.48 -8.31 7.74
CA ARG A 28 -24.15 -7.72 7.99
C ARG A 28 -23.47 -8.35 9.20
N GLN A 29 -24.20 -8.54 10.30
CA GLN A 29 -23.67 -9.20 11.49
C GLN A 29 -23.28 -10.66 11.22
N PHE A 30 -24.08 -11.38 10.44
CA PHE A 30 -23.78 -12.76 10.04
C PHE A 30 -22.49 -12.88 9.23
N ILE A 31 -22.25 -11.97 8.27
CA ILE A 31 -21.00 -11.95 7.48
C ILE A 31 -19.79 -11.65 8.38
N ASN A 32 -19.94 -10.73 9.34
CA ASN A 32 -18.88 -10.45 10.30
C ASN A 32 -18.58 -11.66 11.19
N HIS A 33 -19.61 -12.40 11.60
CA HIS A 33 -19.45 -13.61 12.40
C HIS A 33 -18.79 -14.75 11.61
N MET A 34 -19.18 -14.97 10.35
CA MET A 34 -18.51 -15.95 9.45
C MET A 34 -17.03 -15.64 9.25
N ASN A 35 -16.67 -14.36 9.16
CA ASN A 35 -15.27 -13.93 9.08
C ASN A 35 -14.53 -14.04 10.42
N SER A 36 -15.24 -13.98 11.54
CA SER A 36 -14.69 -14.12 12.89
C SER A 36 -14.49 -15.59 13.30
N GLU A 37 -15.43 -16.48 12.94
CA GLU A 37 -15.41 -17.92 13.24
C GLU A 37 -14.28 -18.65 12.50
N GLN A 38 -13.84 -18.15 11.34
CA GLN A 38 -12.65 -18.67 10.65
C GLN A 38 -11.33 -18.33 11.36
N GLY A 39 -11.33 -17.47 12.39
CA GLY A 39 -10.16 -17.05 13.15
C GLY A 39 -10.02 -17.62 14.56
N SER A 40 -11.11 -18.13 15.17
CA SER A 40 -11.11 -18.53 16.60
C SER A 40 -11.21 -20.04 16.86
N GLY A 41 -11.66 -20.84 15.89
CA GLY A 41 -12.08 -22.22 16.14
C GLY A 41 -11.11 -23.31 15.68
N SER A 42 -9.88 -23.35 16.20
CA SER A 42 -9.05 -24.56 16.45
C SER A 42 -7.60 -24.13 16.69
N ASP A 43 -7.25 -23.96 17.97
CA ASP A 43 -5.89 -23.68 18.48
C ASP A 43 -4.89 -24.83 18.19
N ASP A 44 -5.34 -25.88 17.49
CA ASP A 44 -4.53 -27.02 17.04
C ASP A 44 -3.64 -26.71 15.84
N ARG A 45 -3.77 -25.53 15.23
CA ARG A 45 -2.84 -25.11 14.17
C ARG A 45 -1.48 -24.79 14.77
N LEU A 46 -0.50 -25.65 14.51
CA LEU A 46 0.91 -25.47 14.92
C LEU A 46 1.54 -24.13 14.46
N LEU A 47 0.99 -23.52 13.41
CA LEU A 47 1.51 -22.31 12.79
C LEU A 47 0.43 -21.22 12.68
N LEU A 48 0.64 -20.11 13.38
CA LEU A 48 -0.21 -18.93 13.39
C LEU A 48 0.09 -18.01 12.20
N ARG A 49 -0.95 -17.31 11.74
CA ARG A 49 -0.87 -16.20 10.78
C ARG A 49 -0.43 -14.92 11.48
N ALA A 50 0.06 -13.94 10.70
CA ALA A 50 0.49 -12.66 11.26
C ALA A 50 -0.64 -11.92 12.00
N LYS A 51 -1.85 -11.92 11.44
CA LYS A 51 -3.04 -11.34 12.09
C LYS A 51 -3.34 -11.98 13.45
N GLU A 52 -3.37 -13.31 13.51
CA GLU A 52 -3.63 -14.07 14.74
C GLU A 52 -2.58 -13.77 15.84
N VAL A 53 -1.29 -13.67 15.46
CA VAL A 53 -0.23 -13.31 16.41
C VAL A 53 -0.37 -11.86 16.88
N ALA A 54 -0.70 -10.94 15.97
CA ALA A 54 -0.89 -9.53 16.29
C ALA A 54 -2.06 -9.35 17.29
N GLU A 55 -3.16 -10.07 17.08
CA GLU A 55 -4.30 -10.11 17.99
C GLU A 55 -3.91 -10.69 19.35
N ARG A 56 -3.19 -11.82 19.40
CA ARG A 56 -2.73 -12.43 20.66
C ARG A 56 -1.77 -11.56 21.46
N LEU A 57 -0.92 -10.79 20.77
CA LEU A 57 0.03 -9.86 21.39
C LEU A 57 -0.58 -8.47 21.65
N ALA A 58 -1.85 -8.24 21.27
CA ALA A 58 -2.52 -6.94 21.36
C ALA A 58 -1.73 -5.80 20.66
N ILE A 59 -1.12 -6.08 19.51
CA ILE A 59 -0.38 -5.11 18.69
C ILE A 59 -0.96 -5.01 17.28
N SER A 60 -0.65 -3.92 16.56
CA SER A 60 -1.02 -3.81 15.15
C SER A 60 -0.19 -4.76 14.27
N GLU A 61 -0.80 -5.31 13.21
CA GLU A 61 -0.10 -6.15 12.23
C GLU A 61 1.12 -5.46 11.61
N ARG A 62 1.03 -4.14 11.38
CA ARG A 62 2.15 -3.34 10.86
C ARG A 62 3.33 -3.34 11.83
N HIS A 63 3.07 -3.26 13.13
CA HIS A 63 4.11 -3.32 14.16
C HIS A 63 4.74 -4.71 14.22
N LEU A 64 3.91 -5.76 14.22
CA LEU A 64 4.38 -7.14 14.15
C LEU A 64 5.30 -7.35 12.93
N HIS A 65 4.88 -6.91 11.74
CA HIS A 65 5.68 -7.03 10.53
C HIS A 65 7.03 -6.30 10.63
N LYS A 66 7.05 -5.12 11.26
CA LYS A 66 8.30 -4.39 11.53
C LYS A 66 9.23 -5.22 12.43
N MET A 67 8.72 -5.79 13.53
CA MET A 67 9.48 -6.66 14.41
C MET A 67 10.01 -7.91 13.68
N THR A 68 9.23 -8.49 12.77
CA THR A 68 9.68 -9.60 11.91
C THR A 68 10.80 -9.20 10.97
N THR A 69 10.72 -8.01 10.36
CA THR A 69 11.78 -7.51 9.47
C THR A 69 13.06 -7.16 10.21
N GLU A 70 12.94 -6.72 11.46
CA GLU A 70 14.08 -6.47 12.36
C GLU A 70 14.66 -7.77 12.94
N GLY A 71 13.96 -8.90 12.77
CA GLY A 71 14.36 -10.20 13.32
C GLY A 71 14.12 -10.33 14.83
N ALA A 72 13.29 -9.46 15.42
CA ALA A 72 13.01 -9.44 16.85
C ALA A 72 12.09 -10.60 17.30
N ILE A 73 11.18 -11.05 16.43
CA ILE A 73 10.30 -12.20 16.69
C ILE A 73 10.69 -13.35 15.76
N PRO A 74 10.98 -14.55 16.29
CA PRO A 74 11.29 -15.71 15.46
C PRO A 74 10.11 -16.08 14.55
N CYS A 75 10.38 -16.33 13.27
CA CYS A 75 9.36 -16.64 12.28
C CYS A 75 9.80 -17.74 11.30
N VAL A 76 8.82 -18.45 10.73
CA VAL A 76 9.00 -19.45 9.67
C VAL A 76 8.49 -18.85 8.36
N ARG A 77 9.38 -18.73 7.36
CA ARG A 77 9.02 -18.25 6.02
C ARG A 77 8.73 -19.43 5.09
N ILE A 78 7.55 -19.43 4.48
CA ILE A 78 7.12 -20.43 3.49
C ILE A 78 6.78 -19.66 2.20
N GLY A 79 7.74 -19.62 1.27
CA GLY A 79 7.63 -18.77 0.07
C GLY A 79 7.54 -17.29 0.45
N GLN A 80 6.45 -16.62 0.03
CA GLN A 80 6.16 -15.22 0.38
C GLN A 80 5.39 -15.08 1.70
N SER A 81 4.89 -16.19 2.28
CA SER A 81 4.10 -16.16 3.50
C SER A 81 4.97 -16.29 4.75
N VAL A 82 4.64 -15.52 5.78
CA VAL A 82 5.24 -15.63 7.12
C VAL A 82 4.27 -16.34 8.06
N ARG A 83 4.78 -17.30 8.83
CA ARG A 83 4.08 -18.05 9.86
C ARG A 83 4.85 -18.04 11.17
N TYR A 84 4.15 -18.20 12.28
CA TYR A 84 4.74 -18.19 13.62
C TYR A 84 4.37 -19.46 14.36
N ARG A 85 5.34 -20.10 15.00
CA ARG A 85 5.04 -21.24 15.88
C ARG A 85 4.48 -20.71 17.19
N VAL A 86 3.40 -21.32 17.68
CA VAL A 86 2.73 -20.92 18.93
C VAL A 86 3.70 -20.94 20.10
N GLU A 87 4.47 -22.04 20.22
CA GLU A 87 5.46 -22.24 21.28
C GLU A 87 6.51 -21.13 21.28
N THR A 88 7.09 -20.82 20.11
CA THR A 88 8.14 -19.82 19.99
C THR A 88 7.67 -18.41 20.33
N VAL A 89 6.41 -18.07 20.03
CA VAL A 89 5.83 -16.77 20.45
C VAL A 89 5.66 -16.72 21.97
N LYS A 90 5.25 -17.82 22.61
CA LYS A 90 5.14 -17.91 24.07
C LYS A 90 6.51 -17.84 24.76
N ASP A 91 7.51 -18.51 24.21
CA ASP A 91 8.89 -18.48 24.74
C ASP A 91 9.48 -17.08 24.64
N TRP A 92 9.27 -16.40 23.50
CA TRP A 92 9.67 -15.03 23.30
C TRP A 92 9.00 -14.07 24.31
N LEU A 93 7.72 -14.26 24.61
CA LEU A 93 7.01 -13.45 25.61
C LEU A 93 7.65 -13.61 27.00
N ARG A 94 7.97 -14.85 27.39
CA ARG A 94 8.64 -15.17 28.65
C ARG A 94 10.03 -14.54 28.76
N GLU A 95 10.78 -14.54 27.65
CA GLU A 95 12.09 -13.89 27.58
C GLU A 95 11.98 -12.36 27.66
N ALA A 96 10.97 -11.78 27.02
CA ALA A 96 10.68 -10.35 27.10
C ALA A 96 10.33 -9.93 28.53
N GLU A 97 9.44 -10.67 29.20
CA GLU A 97 9.08 -10.46 30.61
C GLU A 97 10.30 -10.53 31.54
N SER A 98 11.24 -11.44 31.25
CA SER A 98 12.47 -11.59 32.04
C SER A 98 13.46 -10.45 31.81
N THR A 99 13.50 -9.92 30.59
CA THR A 99 14.44 -8.85 30.19
C THR A 99 13.95 -7.47 30.63
N GLU A 100 12.64 -7.30 30.85
CA GLU A 100 12.02 -6.04 31.28
C GLU A 100 12.22 -5.68 32.76
N THR A 101 13.16 -6.30 33.47
CA THR A 101 13.66 -5.70 34.70
C THR A 101 14.18 -4.29 34.35
N PRO A 102 13.55 -3.21 34.84
CA PRO A 102 13.65 -1.91 34.20
C PRO A 102 15.03 -1.31 34.45
N GLN A 103 15.97 -1.54 33.54
CA GLN A 103 17.08 -0.63 33.33
C GLN A 103 16.50 0.64 32.72
N THR A 104 15.97 1.46 33.62
CA THR A 104 15.50 2.81 33.39
C THR A 104 16.53 3.52 32.52
N LYS A 105 16.20 3.74 31.25
CA LYS A 105 16.99 4.52 30.29
C LYS A 105 16.95 6.01 30.68
N GLN A 106 17.42 6.34 31.88
CA GLN A 106 18.03 7.63 32.14
C GLN A 106 19.45 7.55 31.59
N GLN A 107 19.88 8.60 30.89
CA GLN A 107 21.18 8.73 30.21
C GLN A 107 21.18 7.98 28.86
N VAL A 108 21.03 8.65 27.71
CA VAL A 108 22.07 9.52 27.15
C VAL A 108 21.45 10.74 26.43
N SER A 109 21.11 11.76 27.19
CA SER A 109 21.10 13.15 26.72
C SER A 109 22.41 13.83 27.16
N LYS A 110 23.54 13.36 26.65
CA LYS A 110 24.82 14.08 26.81
C LYS A 110 25.46 14.34 25.44
N LYS A 111 25.42 15.63 25.08
CA LYS A 111 26.37 16.35 24.22
C LYS A 111 26.58 15.83 22.79
N LYS A 112 25.79 16.33 21.85
CA LYS A 112 26.33 16.73 20.54
C LYS A 112 27.19 17.99 20.74
N LYS A 113 28.48 17.82 21.03
CA LYS A 113 29.51 18.84 20.76
C LYS A 113 30.36 18.35 19.59
N SER A 114 30.23 19.09 18.48
CA SER A 114 31.27 19.45 17.51
C SER A 114 32.47 18.50 17.37
N ILE A 115 32.51 17.73 16.29
CA ILE A 115 33.79 17.43 15.62
C ILE A 115 33.59 17.60 14.12
N ILE A 116 33.95 18.79 13.64
CA ILE A 116 34.27 19.07 12.24
C ILE A 116 35.59 18.36 11.97
N THR A 117 35.54 17.12 11.48
CA THR A 117 36.72 16.43 10.97
C THR A 117 36.87 16.71 9.48
N LYS A 118 37.83 17.58 9.17
CA LYS A 118 38.32 17.87 7.82
C LYS A 118 38.80 16.58 7.17
N GLN A 119 38.24 16.21 6.01
CA GLN A 119 38.78 15.11 5.21
C GLN A 119 39.95 15.58 4.33
N PRO A 120 41.06 14.81 4.23
CA PRO A 120 42.10 15.06 3.26
C PRO A 120 41.72 14.51 1.86
N LYS A 121 41.98 15.37 0.88
CA LYS A 121 41.81 15.18 -0.55
C LYS A 121 42.81 14.13 -1.07
N ILE A 122 42.34 12.92 -1.38
CA ILE A 122 43.15 11.90 -2.06
C ILE A 122 42.91 11.99 -3.57
N THR A 123 43.89 12.56 -4.28
CA THR A 123 44.03 12.54 -5.74
C THR A 123 44.32 11.12 -6.25
N ARG A 124 43.40 10.53 -7.02
CA ARG A 124 43.66 9.28 -7.76
C ARG A 124 44.23 9.60 -9.14
N LYS A 125 45.50 9.23 -9.33
CA LYS A 125 46.21 9.25 -10.61
C LYS A 125 45.62 8.24 -11.59
N ALA A 126 45.59 8.68 -12.85
CA ALA A 126 45.29 7.92 -14.04
C ALA A 126 46.22 6.71 -14.22
N LYS A 127 45.67 5.61 -14.75
CA LYS A 127 46.45 4.58 -15.44
C LYS A 127 45.72 4.17 -16.71
N GLN A 128 46.24 4.67 -17.83
CA GLN A 128 45.94 4.25 -19.19
C GLN A 128 46.60 2.89 -19.47
N LYS A 129 45.89 2.01 -20.18
CA LYS A 129 46.44 0.82 -20.86
C LYS A 129 45.48 0.53 -22.02
N LYS A 130 45.68 1.09 -23.21
CA LYS A 130 46.59 0.73 -24.32
C LYS A 130 46.41 -0.71 -24.83
N VAL A 131 45.65 -0.79 -25.94
CA VAL A 131 45.86 -1.54 -27.22
C VAL A 131 45.99 -3.07 -27.13
N VAL A 132 45.17 -3.80 -27.91
CA VAL A 132 45.59 -4.52 -29.14
C VAL A 132 44.34 -4.91 -29.94
N GLU A 133 44.33 -4.39 -31.16
CA GLU A 133 43.48 -4.69 -32.32
C GLU A 133 44.01 -5.96 -33.01
N GLN A 134 43.12 -6.82 -33.50
CA GLN A 134 43.35 -7.58 -34.75
C GLN A 134 42.04 -8.16 -35.33
N LYS A 135 41.79 -7.80 -36.59
CA LYS A 135 40.76 -8.29 -37.52
C LYS A 135 41.16 -9.64 -38.12
N ALA A 136 40.23 -10.56 -38.38
CA ALA A 136 39.70 -11.01 -39.70
C ALA A 136 39.78 -12.56 -39.70
N ALA A 137 38.96 -13.42 -40.33
CA ALA A 137 37.89 -13.35 -41.32
C ALA A 137 36.96 -14.59 -41.16
N MET A 138 35.85 -14.59 -41.91
CA MET A 138 34.72 -15.56 -42.01
C MET A 138 35.11 -16.96 -42.57
N PRO A 139 34.17 -17.86 -42.97
CA PRO A 139 32.86 -18.28 -42.44
C PRO A 139 32.84 -19.82 -42.19
N THR A 140 31.81 -20.39 -41.53
CA THR A 140 31.21 -21.71 -41.86
C THR A 140 29.99 -21.95 -40.97
N GLN A 141 28.89 -22.34 -41.63
CA GLN A 141 27.62 -22.75 -41.03
C GLN A 141 27.73 -24.19 -40.51
N SER A 142 27.19 -24.47 -39.33
CA SER A 142 26.40 -25.69 -39.05
C SER A 142 25.87 -25.71 -37.62
N GLU A 143 24.61 -26.06 -37.53
CA GLU A 143 23.78 -26.32 -36.35
C GLU A 143 24.46 -27.12 -35.23
N THR A 144 23.94 -26.90 -34.02
CA THR A 144 23.42 -27.91 -33.06
C THR A 144 23.91 -27.66 -31.62
N VAL A 145 22.94 -27.27 -30.79
CA VAL A 145 22.76 -27.59 -29.35
C VAL A 145 24.02 -27.57 -28.45
N GLU A 146 24.10 -26.64 -27.50
CA GLU A 146 24.34 -26.99 -26.09
C GLU A 146 24.28 -25.81 -25.09
N LYS A 147 23.62 -26.11 -23.96
CA LYS A 147 23.59 -25.47 -22.63
C LYS A 147 24.50 -24.26 -22.40
N GLN A 148 23.90 -23.09 -22.29
CA GLN A 148 24.54 -21.93 -21.67
C GLN A 148 24.33 -21.92 -20.14
N LYS A 149 25.39 -22.27 -19.41
CA LYS A 149 25.61 -21.86 -18.02
C LYS A 149 25.77 -20.33 -17.98
N ASN A 150 24.74 -19.62 -17.55
CA ASN A 150 24.80 -18.17 -17.34
C ASN A 150 25.44 -17.86 -15.98
N VAL A 151 26.75 -17.62 -15.99
CA VAL A 151 27.51 -17.08 -14.87
C VAL A 151 27.14 -15.59 -14.74
N GLN A 152 26.25 -15.27 -13.79
CA GLN A 152 25.91 -13.88 -13.48
C GLN A 152 27.11 -13.18 -12.82
N ALA A 153 27.92 -12.53 -13.66
CA ALA A 153 28.86 -11.51 -13.24
C ALA A 153 28.08 -10.36 -12.60
N LYS A 154 28.33 -10.16 -11.30
CA LYS A 154 27.75 -9.13 -10.43
C LYS A 154 28.16 -7.74 -10.93
N LYS A 155 27.42 -7.22 -11.91
CA LYS A 155 27.54 -5.87 -12.47
C LYS A 155 27.27 -4.88 -11.32
N ARG A 156 28.33 -4.24 -10.83
CA ARG A 156 28.25 -3.13 -9.88
C ARG A 156 27.35 -2.06 -10.50
N ARG A 157 26.22 -1.81 -9.84
CA ARG A 157 25.25 -0.79 -10.26
C ARG A 157 25.96 0.56 -10.38
N PRO A 158 25.89 1.24 -11.54
CA PRO A 158 26.35 2.61 -11.66
C PRO A 158 25.53 3.48 -10.70
N ASN A 159 26.19 4.50 -10.17
CA ASN A 159 25.63 5.48 -9.23
C ASN A 159 24.23 5.89 -9.66
N ARG A 160 23.30 5.72 -8.71
CA ARG A 160 21.93 6.23 -8.72
C ARG A 160 22.01 7.73 -9.02
N ALA A 161 21.70 8.08 -10.27
CA ALA A 161 21.38 9.46 -10.64
C ALA A 161 20.32 9.96 -9.65
N GLU A 162 20.46 11.20 -9.20
CA GLU A 162 19.43 11.85 -8.42
C GLU A 162 18.08 11.66 -9.13
N PRO A 163 17.01 11.37 -8.39
CA PRO A 163 15.69 11.22 -8.99
C PRO A 163 15.40 12.53 -9.74
N GLU A 164 15.37 12.44 -11.08
CA GLU A 164 14.83 13.49 -11.92
C GLU A 164 13.53 13.91 -11.26
N SER A 165 13.45 15.17 -10.85
CA SER A 165 12.27 15.76 -10.21
C SER A 165 11.07 15.24 -10.97
N GLU A 166 10.26 14.41 -10.30
CA GLU A 166 9.06 13.82 -10.87
C GLU A 166 8.34 14.95 -11.57
N GLN A 167 8.40 14.98 -12.91
CA GLN A 167 7.66 15.95 -13.68
C GLN A 167 6.22 15.63 -13.33
N GLU A 168 5.66 16.42 -12.42
CA GLU A 168 4.32 16.23 -11.89
C GLU A 168 3.41 16.14 -13.09
N ARG A 169 3.00 14.92 -13.43
CA ARG A 169 2.08 14.72 -14.54
C ARG A 169 0.88 15.57 -14.20
N PRO A 170 0.50 16.52 -15.07
CA PRO A 170 -0.54 17.47 -14.75
C PRO A 170 -1.80 16.67 -14.43
N ASN A 171 -2.22 16.74 -13.17
CA ASN A 171 -3.38 15.99 -12.70
C ASN A 171 -4.59 16.47 -13.51
N PRO A 172 -5.25 15.59 -14.29
CA PRO A 172 -6.30 16.00 -15.22
C PRO A 172 -7.48 16.67 -14.49
N PHE A 173 -7.76 16.28 -13.25
CA PHE A 173 -8.77 16.93 -12.43
C PHE A 173 -8.39 18.39 -12.06
N ARG A 174 -7.11 18.68 -11.83
CA ARG A 174 -6.65 20.07 -11.62
C ARG A 174 -6.80 20.93 -12.88
N LEU A 175 -6.59 20.34 -14.06
CA LEU A 175 -6.80 21.03 -15.33
C LEU A 175 -8.28 21.37 -15.52
N LEU A 176 -9.17 20.41 -15.23
CA LEU A 176 -10.62 20.61 -15.30
C LEU A 176 -11.08 21.74 -14.35
N LEU A 177 -10.64 21.74 -13.09
CA LEU A 177 -10.99 22.81 -12.15
C LEU A 177 -10.49 24.19 -12.60
N LYS A 178 -9.27 24.23 -13.16
CA LYS A 178 -8.71 25.46 -13.72
C LYS A 178 -9.49 25.97 -14.93
N GLU A 179 -10.01 25.07 -15.75
CA GLU A 179 -10.86 25.38 -16.91
C GLU A 179 -12.21 25.95 -16.47
N ILE A 180 -12.80 25.42 -15.40
CA ILE A 180 -14.08 25.90 -14.84
C ILE A 180 -13.89 27.19 -14.02
N GLY A 181 -12.66 27.47 -13.55
CA GLY A 181 -12.35 28.63 -12.72
C GLY A 181 -12.56 28.41 -11.22
N VAL A 182 -12.67 27.15 -10.77
CA VAL A 182 -12.92 26.81 -9.36
C VAL A 182 -11.60 26.53 -8.64
N ASP A 183 -11.33 27.30 -7.58
CA ASP A 183 -10.16 27.10 -6.73
C ASP A 183 -10.31 25.83 -5.89
N ARG A 184 -9.31 24.93 -5.99
CA ARG A 184 -9.29 23.67 -5.24
C ARG A 184 -9.36 23.87 -3.72
N GLU A 185 -8.85 24.98 -3.20
CA GLU A 185 -8.83 25.27 -1.76
C GLU A 185 -10.23 25.59 -1.20
N LYS A 186 -11.17 26.01 -2.06
CA LYS A 186 -12.57 26.23 -1.67
C LYS A 186 -13.37 24.93 -1.61
N LEU A 187 -12.97 23.95 -2.42
CA LEU A 187 -13.55 22.62 -2.36
C LEU A 187 -13.01 21.92 -1.10
N GLY A 188 -13.91 21.49 -0.22
CA GLY A 188 -13.55 20.66 0.93
C GLY A 188 -12.79 19.39 0.52
N PRO A 189 -12.35 18.56 1.48
CA PRO A 189 -11.65 17.32 1.19
C PRO A 189 -12.52 16.40 0.34
N LEU A 190 -12.28 16.40 -0.97
CA LEU A 190 -13.04 15.62 -1.94
C LEU A 190 -12.37 14.27 -2.15
N THR A 191 -13.12 13.21 -1.93
CA THR A 191 -12.65 11.84 -2.07
C THR A 191 -12.77 11.36 -3.52
N ASN A 192 -11.95 10.38 -3.91
CA ASN A 192 -12.05 9.79 -5.25
C ASN A 192 -13.42 9.13 -5.48
N GLU A 193 -14.07 8.63 -4.43
CA GLU A 193 -15.38 8.01 -4.50
C GLU A 193 -16.48 9.01 -4.85
N GLU A 194 -16.46 10.20 -4.23
CA GLU A 194 -17.39 11.29 -4.56
C GLU A 194 -17.23 11.75 -6.01
N LEU A 195 -15.99 11.87 -6.49
CA LEU A 195 -15.72 12.21 -7.90
C LEU A 195 -16.31 11.20 -8.88
N ILE A 196 -16.18 9.90 -8.55
CA ILE A 196 -16.75 8.81 -9.35
C ILE A 196 -18.28 8.89 -9.35
N GLN A 197 -18.90 9.15 -8.19
CA GLN A 197 -20.36 9.28 -8.08
C GLN A 197 -20.89 10.49 -8.85
N ILE A 198 -20.22 11.64 -8.78
CA ILE A 198 -20.63 12.84 -9.51
C ILE A 198 -20.48 12.63 -11.02
N ALA A 199 -19.38 12.02 -11.45
CA ALA A 199 -19.11 11.73 -12.86
C ALA A 199 -19.99 10.59 -13.41
N ASP A 200 -20.55 9.74 -12.54
CA ASP A 200 -21.36 8.57 -12.88
C ASP A 200 -20.63 7.64 -13.87
N VAL A 201 -19.39 7.29 -13.48
CA VAL A 201 -18.50 6.39 -14.23
C VAL A 201 -18.06 5.23 -13.36
N ASP A 202 -17.56 4.16 -13.96
CA ASP A 202 -16.95 3.06 -13.24
C ASP A 202 -15.51 3.38 -12.78
N LEU A 203 -15.08 2.73 -11.70
CA LEU A 203 -13.75 2.92 -11.11
C LEU A 203 -12.59 2.69 -12.11
N PRO A 204 -12.62 1.66 -12.98
CA PRO A 204 -11.60 1.48 -14.03
C PRO A 204 -11.46 2.68 -14.97
N THR A 205 -12.57 3.22 -15.47
CA THR A 205 -12.58 4.40 -16.36
C THR A 205 -12.02 5.62 -15.65
N PHE A 206 -12.48 5.90 -14.42
CA PHE A 206 -11.99 7.01 -13.61
C PHE A 206 -10.48 6.90 -13.32
N HIS A 207 -10.00 5.72 -12.94
CA HIS A 207 -8.58 5.47 -12.69
C HIS A 207 -7.73 5.57 -13.97
N GLY A 208 -8.30 5.17 -15.11
CA GLY A 208 -7.70 5.35 -16.43
C GLY A 208 -7.43 6.82 -16.73
N TRP A 209 -8.44 7.65 -16.50
CA TRP A 209 -8.33 9.10 -16.67
C TRP A 209 -7.30 9.71 -15.72
N MET A 210 -7.43 9.48 -14.41
CA MET A 210 -6.60 10.11 -13.38
C MET A 210 -5.11 9.77 -13.46
N TYR A 211 -4.76 8.53 -13.81
CA TYR A 211 -3.38 8.03 -13.66
C TYR A 211 -2.74 7.53 -14.95
N LYS A 212 -3.55 7.10 -15.92
CA LYS A 212 -3.06 6.49 -17.17
C LYS A 212 -3.14 7.44 -18.36
N GLY A 213 -3.76 8.62 -18.20
CA GLY A 213 -3.93 9.59 -19.28
C GLY A 213 -4.93 9.12 -20.33
N HIS A 214 -5.87 8.24 -19.97
CA HIS A 214 -7.00 7.94 -20.83
C HIS A 214 -7.98 9.11 -20.85
N GLU A 215 -8.71 9.27 -21.94
CA GLU A 215 -9.77 10.27 -22.03
C GLU A 215 -10.99 9.79 -21.23
N MET A 216 -11.66 10.73 -20.56
CA MET A 216 -12.91 10.46 -19.85
C MET A 216 -14.09 10.74 -20.80
N PRO A 217 -15.20 9.99 -20.73
CA PRO A 217 -16.38 10.28 -21.54
C PRO A 217 -16.86 11.73 -21.34
N GLU A 218 -17.23 12.41 -22.43
CA GLU A 218 -17.62 13.83 -22.37
C GLU A 218 -18.82 14.05 -21.45
N GLU A 219 -19.79 13.12 -21.44
CA GLU A 219 -20.96 13.18 -20.54
C GLU A 219 -20.55 13.23 -19.06
N ALA A 220 -19.48 12.53 -18.68
CA ALA A 220 -18.95 12.53 -17.32
C ALA A 220 -18.23 13.84 -16.98
N LEU A 221 -17.50 14.42 -17.95
CA LEU A 221 -16.89 15.75 -17.81
C LEU A 221 -17.96 16.82 -17.64
N GLU A 222 -19.05 16.77 -18.41
CA GLU A 222 -20.18 17.69 -18.28
C GLU A 222 -20.86 17.59 -16.91
N LYS A 223 -21.06 16.37 -16.38
CA LYS A 223 -21.60 16.16 -15.03
C LYS A 223 -20.71 16.81 -13.96
N LEU A 224 -19.39 16.63 -14.04
CA LEU A 224 -18.43 17.29 -13.14
C LEU A 224 -18.48 18.81 -13.28
N ARG A 225 -18.43 19.33 -14.52
CA ARG A 225 -18.53 20.77 -14.80
C ARG A 225 -19.79 21.36 -14.18
N LYS A 226 -20.94 20.73 -14.40
CA LYS A 226 -22.23 21.16 -13.84
C LYS A 226 -22.24 21.13 -12.31
N HIS A 227 -21.73 20.07 -11.70
CA HIS A 227 -21.69 19.95 -10.24
C HIS A 227 -20.87 21.06 -9.57
N PHE A 228 -19.70 21.38 -10.12
CA PHE A 228 -18.84 22.43 -9.55
C PHE A 228 -19.25 23.85 -9.95
N SER A 229 -19.99 24.04 -11.05
CA SER A 229 -20.50 25.35 -11.45
C SER A 229 -21.69 25.83 -10.62
N ILE A 230 -22.44 24.93 -9.98
CA ILE A 230 -23.63 25.27 -9.16
C ILE A 230 -23.23 25.77 -7.75
N GLY A 231 -21.97 25.58 -7.35
CA GLY A 231 -21.48 25.87 -5.99
C GLY A 231 -20.94 27.28 -5.75
N GLU A 232 -20.92 28.16 -6.77
CA GLU A 232 -20.60 29.60 -6.64
C GLU A 232 -21.86 30.46 -6.56
#